data_AF-A0A520I9S5-F1
#
_entry.id   AF-A0A520I9S5-F1
#
_cell.length_a   1.000
_cell.length_b   1.000
_cell.length_c   1.000
_cell.angle_alpha   90.00
_cell.angle_beta   90.00
_cell.angle_gamma   90.00
#
_symmetry.space_group_name_H-M   'P 1'
#
loop_
_entity.id
_entity.type
_entity.pdbx_description
1 polymer ?
#
loop_
_entity_poly.entity_id
_entity_poly.type
_entity_poly.pdbx_seq_one_letter_code
_entity_poly.pdbx_strand_id
1 'polypeptide(L)'
;MATGLREGMASIAQKGLLQPKEAMLETGKRSNSLYIGIPKEISFQENRIALTPLSVALLVNNGHKVIIETGAGVGSNFSDNDYSEQGAIISFNKKDVFDADVLVKIAPPTPDEIAMMRKGQTLISALQMGGLKEDYLKAMLNKKINALCFENLRDEGNILSVVRA
;
A
#
# COMPACT_ATOMS: atom_id res chain seq x y z
N MET A 1 -6.49 70.39 12.77
CA MET A 1 -6.65 69.45 11.63
C MET A 1 -6.06 68.06 11.87
N ALA A 2 -5.19 67.83 12.88
CA ALA A 2 -4.55 66.52 13.11
C ALA A 2 -5.39 65.50 13.93
N THR A 3 -6.46 65.94 14.61
CA THR A 3 -7.23 65.11 15.55
C THR A 3 -8.21 64.17 14.85
N GLY A 4 -8.91 64.62 13.80
CA GLY A 4 -9.90 63.81 13.07
C GLY A 4 -9.28 62.68 12.23
N LEU A 5 -8.03 62.83 11.78
CA LEU A 5 -7.28 61.77 11.09
C LEU A 5 -6.92 60.61 12.04
N ARG A 6 -6.59 60.91 13.30
CA ARG A 6 -6.31 59.90 14.32
C ARG A 6 -7.56 59.12 14.73
N GLU A 7 -8.70 59.80 14.87
CA GLU A 7 -9.98 59.16 15.17
C GLU A 7 -10.47 58.28 14.02
N GLY A 8 -10.34 58.76 12.78
CA GLY A 8 -10.67 57.96 11.59
C GLY A 8 -9.82 56.70 11.49
N MET A 9 -8.50 56.81 11.68
CA MET A 9 -7.58 55.66 11.69
C MET A 9 -7.85 54.70 12.85
N ALA A 10 -8.20 55.22 14.04
CA ALA A 10 -8.59 54.40 15.18
C ALA A 10 -9.86 53.59 14.90
N SER A 11 -10.86 54.19 14.24
CA SER A 11 -12.10 53.50 13.88
C SER A 11 -11.89 52.37 12.86
N ILE A 12 -10.97 52.56 11.91
CA ILE A 12 -10.62 51.56 10.89
C ILE A 12 -9.82 50.41 11.53
N ALA A 13 -8.88 50.73 12.43
CA ALA A 13 -8.15 49.72 13.19
C ALA A 13 -9.08 48.89 14.08
N GLN A 14 -10.07 49.52 14.73
CA GLN A 14 -11.07 48.84 15.54
C GLN A 14 -11.98 47.94 14.69
N LYS A 15 -12.35 48.37 13.48
CA LYS A 15 -13.09 47.54 12.51
C LYS A 15 -12.26 46.35 12.00
N GLY A 16 -10.95 46.52 11.80
CA GLY A 16 -10.04 45.45 11.41
C GLY A 16 -9.84 44.40 12.52
N LEU A 17 -9.84 44.83 13.78
CA LEU A 17 -9.76 43.93 14.95
C LEU A 17 -11.03 43.08 15.15
N LEU A 18 -12.17 43.54 14.64
CA LEU A 18 -13.46 42.85 14.71
C LEU A 18 -13.77 42.02 13.45
N GLN A 19 -12.82 41.89 12.52
CA GLN A 19 -13.00 40.98 11.39
C GLN A 19 -12.89 39.53 11.87
N PRO A 20 -13.88 38.68 11.56
CA PRO A 20 -13.80 37.26 11.88
C PRO A 20 -12.62 36.66 11.11
N LYS A 21 -11.67 36.08 11.83
CA LYS A 21 -10.60 35.30 11.22
C LYS A 21 -11.19 34.01 10.65
N GLU A 22 -10.74 33.63 9.46
CA GLU A 22 -11.10 32.33 8.88
C GLU A 22 -10.67 31.21 9.84
N ALA A 23 -11.61 30.33 10.18
CA ALA A 23 -11.32 29.17 11.00
C ALA A 23 -10.52 28.18 10.17
N MET A 24 -9.26 27.94 10.54
CA MET A 24 -8.49 26.84 9.94
C MET A 24 -9.12 25.53 10.40
N LEU A 25 -9.79 24.82 9.49
CA LEU A 25 -10.24 23.46 9.74
C LEU A 25 -8.99 22.60 9.91
N GLU A 26 -8.88 21.85 11.01
CA GLU A 26 -7.87 20.79 11.09
C GLU A 26 -8.11 19.86 9.90
N THR A 27 -7.22 19.90 8.90
CA THR A 27 -7.16 18.83 7.92
C THR A 27 -6.72 17.62 8.71
N GLY A 28 -7.68 16.77 9.11
CA GLY A 28 -7.38 15.59 9.90
C GLY A 28 -6.18 14.88 9.30
N LYS A 29 -5.18 14.54 10.12
CA LYS A 29 -4.06 13.70 9.71
C LYS A 29 -4.68 12.51 8.96
N ARG A 30 -4.52 12.47 7.63
CA ARG A 30 -4.91 11.29 6.86
C ARG A 30 -3.97 10.18 7.30
N SER A 31 -4.39 9.44 8.31
CA SER A 31 -3.78 8.16 8.63
C SER A 31 -4.17 7.21 7.50
N ASN A 32 -3.43 7.27 6.40
CA ASN A 32 -3.57 6.29 5.33
C ASN A 32 -2.89 5.00 5.81
N SER A 33 -3.51 4.34 6.78
CA SER A 33 -3.13 2.99 7.20
C SER A 33 -3.46 2.06 6.03
N LEU A 34 -2.43 1.46 5.43
CA LEU A 34 -2.59 0.45 4.40
C LEU A 34 -2.82 -0.91 5.06
N TYR A 35 -3.70 -1.70 4.47
CA TYR A 35 -3.84 -3.11 4.80
C TYR A 35 -3.18 -3.97 3.72
N ILE A 36 -2.08 -4.63 4.09
CA ILE A 36 -1.16 -5.32 3.18
C ILE A 36 -1.22 -6.82 3.43
N GLY A 37 -1.52 -7.60 2.40
CA GLY A 37 -1.59 -9.05 2.45
C GLY A 37 -0.40 -9.72 1.75
N ILE A 38 0.20 -10.69 2.42
CA ILE A 38 1.31 -11.50 1.90
C ILE A 38 0.88 -12.98 1.89
N PRO A 39 0.37 -13.49 0.76
CA PRO A 39 -0.02 -14.88 0.67
C PRO A 39 1.21 -15.78 0.53
N LYS A 40 1.06 -17.06 0.86
CA LYS A 40 2.09 -18.06 0.65
C LYS A 40 2.30 -18.29 -0.83
N GLU A 41 3.55 -18.34 -1.26
CA GLU A 41 3.86 -18.68 -2.64
C GLU A 41 3.56 -20.17 -2.92
N ILE A 42 2.89 -20.40 -4.05
CA ILE A 42 2.48 -21.72 -4.52
C ILE A 42 3.12 -22.09 -5.86
N SER A 43 3.89 -21.16 -6.44
CA SER A 43 4.58 -21.37 -7.70
C SER A 43 5.68 -22.42 -7.53
N PHE A 44 5.87 -23.24 -8.56
CA PHE A 44 6.86 -24.32 -8.53
C PHE A 44 8.26 -23.77 -8.25
N GLN A 45 8.92 -24.32 -7.22
CA GLN A 45 10.26 -23.94 -6.75
C GLN A 45 10.40 -22.48 -6.26
N GLU A 46 9.29 -21.77 -6.01
CA GLU A 46 9.33 -20.45 -5.40
C GLU A 46 9.39 -20.57 -3.86
N ASN A 47 10.56 -20.27 -3.29
CA ASN A 47 10.81 -20.30 -1.85
C ASN A 47 10.96 -18.91 -1.24
N ARG A 48 10.93 -17.84 -2.05
CA ARG A 48 11.09 -16.47 -1.59
C ARG A 48 9.79 -15.96 -0.96
N ILE A 49 9.93 -14.93 -0.14
CA ILE A 49 8.82 -14.15 0.42
C ILE A 49 8.99 -12.67 0.08
N ALA A 50 7.87 -11.98 -0.13
CA ALA A 50 7.85 -10.59 -0.60
C ALA A 50 8.42 -9.58 0.42
N LEU A 51 8.20 -9.79 1.71
CA LEU A 51 8.69 -8.92 2.78
C LEU A 51 9.36 -9.76 3.85
N THR A 52 10.54 -9.33 4.28
CA THR A 52 11.23 -9.91 5.44
C THR A 52 10.61 -9.43 6.75
N PRO A 53 10.82 -10.12 7.88
CA PRO A 53 10.32 -9.66 9.19
C PRO A 53 10.70 -8.21 9.53
N LEU A 54 11.93 -7.79 9.19
CA LEU A 54 12.37 -6.40 9.38
C LEU A 54 11.58 -5.39 8.53
N SER A 55 11.22 -5.77 7.30
CA SER A 55 10.41 -4.93 6.41
C SER A 55 8.98 -4.81 6.93
N VAL A 56 8.45 -5.89 7.49
CA VAL A 56 7.15 -5.90 8.18
C VAL A 56 7.17 -4.98 9.39
N ALA A 57 8.21 -5.08 10.23
CA ALA A 57 8.37 -4.22 11.40
C ALA A 57 8.34 -2.74 11.01
N LEU A 58 9.03 -2.37 9.93
CA LEU A 58 9.02 -1.00 9.41
C LEU A 58 7.61 -0.55 9.01
N LEU A 59 6.85 -1.38 8.29
CA LEU A 59 5.48 -1.06 7.87
C LEU A 59 4.54 -0.91 9.06
N VAL A 60 4.61 -1.83 10.02
CA VAL A 60 3.80 -1.82 11.24
C VAL A 60 4.13 -0.59 12.09
N ASN A 61 5.42 -0.26 12.26
CA ASN A 61 5.87 0.93 12.99
C ASN A 61 5.41 2.25 12.34
N ASN A 62 5.15 2.24 11.03
CA ASN A 62 4.56 3.39 10.31
C ASN A 62 3.02 3.39 10.32
N GLY A 63 2.39 2.49 11.08
CA GLY A 63 0.94 2.44 11.27
C GLY A 63 0.17 1.66 10.20
N HIS A 64 0.85 0.86 9.39
CA HIS A 64 0.21 -0.05 8.43
C HIS A 64 -0.10 -1.39 9.09
N LYS A 65 -1.08 -2.12 8.53
CA LYS A 65 -1.44 -3.46 8.95
C LYS A 65 -0.91 -4.46 7.94
N VAL A 66 -0.18 -5.46 8.42
CA VAL A 66 0.35 -6.53 7.57
C VAL A 66 -0.29 -7.85 8.01
N ILE A 67 -0.92 -8.55 7.07
CA ILE A 67 -1.47 -9.90 7.26
C ILE A 67 -0.68 -10.88 6.38
N ILE A 68 -0.28 -12.01 6.95
CA ILE A 68 0.58 -12.99 6.30
C ILE A 68 -0.06 -14.37 6.42
N GLU A 69 -0.05 -15.14 5.34
CA GLU A 69 -0.49 -16.53 5.36
C GLU A 69 0.48 -17.39 6.19
N THR A 70 -0.05 -18.25 7.05
CA THR A 70 0.76 -19.20 7.84
C THR A 70 1.69 -20.02 6.95
N GLY A 71 2.95 -20.12 7.37
CA GLY A 71 3.99 -20.84 6.66
C GLY A 71 4.46 -20.18 5.35
N ALA A 72 4.06 -18.94 5.05
CA ALA A 72 4.53 -18.23 3.86
C ALA A 72 6.05 -18.00 3.87
N GLY A 73 6.63 -17.75 5.05
CA GLY A 73 8.05 -17.46 5.21
C GLY A 73 8.98 -18.68 5.27
N VAL A 74 8.43 -19.89 5.41
CA VAL A 74 9.21 -21.09 5.72
C VAL A 74 10.27 -21.39 4.66
N GLY A 75 9.94 -21.20 3.37
CA GLY A 75 10.90 -21.37 2.27
C GLY A 75 12.09 -20.41 2.31
N SER A 76 11.93 -19.27 2.99
CA SER A 76 12.95 -18.23 3.19
C SER A 76 13.60 -18.29 4.58
N ASN A 77 13.40 -19.38 5.33
CA ASN A 77 13.89 -19.55 6.70
C ASN A 77 13.32 -18.53 7.71
N PHE A 78 12.09 -18.06 7.48
CA PHE A 78 11.35 -17.26 8.46
C PHE A 78 10.12 -18.03 8.95
N SER A 79 10.02 -18.18 10.26
CA SER A 79 8.87 -18.79 10.93
C SER A 79 7.72 -17.78 11.08
N ASP A 80 6.51 -18.29 11.33
CA ASP A 80 5.35 -17.45 11.63
C ASP A 80 5.56 -16.60 12.91
N ASN A 81 6.36 -17.11 13.86
CA ASN A 81 6.74 -16.38 15.07
C ASN A 81 7.62 -15.17 14.74
N ASP A 82 8.58 -15.32 13.82
CA ASP A 82 9.44 -14.21 13.40
C ASP A 82 8.63 -13.04 12.84
N TYR A 83 7.48 -13.31 12.19
CA TYR A 83 6.59 -12.27 11.69
C TYR A 83 5.65 -11.72 12.76
N SER A 84 5.07 -12.58 13.61
CA SER A 84 4.12 -12.14 14.63
C SER A 84 4.79 -11.27 15.70
N GLU A 85 6.06 -11.57 16.04
CA GLU A 85 6.88 -10.73 16.93
C GLU A 85 7.14 -9.33 16.37
N GLN A 86 7.12 -9.16 15.04
CA GLN A 86 7.24 -7.86 14.36
C GLN A 86 5.87 -7.16 14.15
N GLY A 87 4.79 -7.73 14.69
CA GLY A 87 3.45 -7.16 14.65
C GLY A 87 2.63 -7.53 13.40
N ALA A 88 3.05 -8.53 12.62
CA ALA A 88 2.19 -9.10 11.59
C ALA A 88 1.03 -9.89 12.19
N ILE A 89 -0.10 -9.87 11.49
CA ILE A 89 -1.23 -10.77 11.73
C ILE A 89 -0.98 -12.05 10.94
N ILE A 90 -0.84 -13.18 11.62
CA ILE A 90 -0.73 -14.48 10.95
C ILE A 90 -2.14 -15.03 10.73
N SER A 91 -2.46 -15.36 9.48
CA SER A 91 -3.74 -15.99 9.12
C SER A 91 -3.56 -17.43 8.66
N PHE A 92 -4.41 -18.30 9.19
CA PHE A 92 -4.52 -19.70 8.78
C PHE A 92 -5.45 -19.90 7.59
N ASN A 93 -6.17 -18.84 7.18
CA ASN A 93 -7.08 -18.88 6.05
C ASN A 93 -6.60 -17.93 4.96
N LYS A 94 -6.23 -18.51 3.80
CA LYS A 94 -5.77 -17.78 2.63
C LYS A 94 -6.73 -16.66 2.21
N LYS A 95 -8.05 -16.85 2.37
CA LYS A 95 -9.04 -15.83 1.99
C LYS A 95 -8.90 -14.53 2.77
N ASP A 96 -8.52 -14.60 4.05
CA ASP A 96 -8.40 -13.41 4.90
C ASP A 96 -7.22 -12.54 4.44
N VAL A 97 -6.15 -13.17 3.95
CA VAL A 97 -4.99 -12.49 3.36
C VAL A 97 -5.38 -11.77 2.07
N PHE A 98 -6.21 -12.42 1.23
CA PHE A 98 -6.73 -11.86 -0.01
C PHE A 98 -7.80 -10.78 0.20
N ASP A 99 -8.28 -10.56 1.43
CA ASP A 99 -9.16 -9.43 1.78
C ASP A 99 -8.37 -8.14 2.08
N ALA A 100 -7.04 -8.16 2.00
CA ALA A 100 -6.22 -6.96 2.12
C ALA A 100 -6.47 -5.92 1.01
N ASP A 101 -6.06 -4.66 1.18
CA ASP A 101 -6.20 -3.64 0.13
C ASP A 101 -5.10 -3.75 -0.92
N VAL A 102 -3.91 -4.14 -0.46
CA VAL A 102 -2.72 -4.34 -1.28
C VAL A 102 -2.23 -5.78 -1.08
N LEU A 103 -2.06 -6.52 -2.17
CA LEU A 103 -1.41 -7.83 -2.15
C LEU A 103 0.01 -7.69 -2.67
N VAL A 104 0.97 -8.26 -1.94
CA VAL A 104 2.38 -8.28 -2.35
C VAL A 104 2.83 -9.73 -2.50
N LYS A 105 3.23 -10.08 -3.72
CA LYS A 105 3.68 -11.42 -4.11
C LYS A 105 5.01 -11.34 -4.85
N ILE A 106 5.72 -12.45 -4.91
CA ILE A 106 6.91 -12.60 -5.76
C ILE A 106 6.49 -13.06 -7.14
N ALA A 107 5.81 -14.21 -7.23
CA ALA A 107 5.40 -14.79 -8.48
C ALA A 107 4.06 -14.19 -8.98
N PRO A 108 3.76 -14.32 -10.29
CA PRO A 108 2.45 -13.97 -10.82
C PRO A 108 1.35 -14.73 -10.07
N PRO A 109 0.20 -14.09 -9.75
CA PRO A 109 -0.88 -14.79 -9.10
C PRO A 109 -1.47 -15.84 -10.03
N THR A 110 -1.91 -16.96 -9.48
CA THR A 110 -2.58 -18.00 -10.26
C THR A 110 -4.02 -17.60 -10.61
N PRO A 111 -4.67 -18.26 -11.57
CA PRO A 111 -6.09 -18.00 -11.87
C PRO A 111 -7.01 -18.13 -10.64
N ASP A 112 -6.75 -19.09 -9.76
CA ASP A 112 -7.50 -19.26 -8.51
C ASP A 112 -7.27 -18.10 -7.54
N GLU A 113 -6.03 -17.61 -7.44
CA GLU A 113 -5.71 -16.42 -6.63
C GLU A 113 -6.39 -15.18 -7.19
N ILE A 114 -6.36 -14.98 -8.51
CA ILE A 114 -7.12 -13.91 -9.17
C ILE A 114 -8.61 -14.04 -8.86
N ALA A 115 -9.16 -15.25 -8.84
CA ALA A 115 -10.55 -15.48 -8.47
C ALA A 115 -10.87 -15.13 -7.00
N MET A 116 -9.89 -15.14 -6.10
CA MET A 116 -10.03 -14.68 -4.71
C MET A 116 -9.88 -13.16 -4.55
N MET A 117 -9.15 -12.49 -5.45
CA MET A 117 -8.91 -11.05 -5.38
C MET A 117 -10.19 -10.21 -5.45
N ARG A 118 -10.18 -9.04 -4.81
CA ARG A 118 -11.30 -8.10 -4.81
C ARG A 118 -11.27 -7.20 -6.02
N LYS A 119 -12.42 -6.63 -6.35
CA LYS A 119 -12.53 -5.66 -7.45
C LYS A 119 -11.77 -4.37 -7.07
N GLY A 120 -10.89 -3.89 -7.95
CA GLY A 120 -10.11 -2.67 -7.69
C GLY A 120 -8.90 -2.85 -6.77
N GLN A 121 -8.60 -4.09 -6.35
CA GLN A 121 -7.50 -4.40 -5.45
C GLN A 121 -6.15 -4.13 -6.11
N THR A 122 -5.17 -3.67 -5.30
CA THR A 122 -3.80 -3.46 -5.78
C THR A 122 -2.99 -4.74 -5.63
N LEU A 123 -2.28 -5.11 -6.68
CA LEU A 123 -1.33 -6.22 -6.69
C LEU A 123 0.07 -5.69 -7.01
N ILE A 124 1.04 -6.08 -6.21
CA ILE A 124 2.46 -5.83 -6.45
C ILE A 124 3.14 -7.19 -6.62
N SER A 125 3.58 -7.52 -7.83
CA SER A 125 4.23 -8.81 -8.11
C SER A 125 5.02 -8.77 -9.41
N ALA A 126 5.78 -9.84 -9.71
CA ALA A 126 6.12 -10.10 -11.10
C ALA A 126 4.86 -10.55 -11.86
N LEU A 127 4.67 -10.13 -13.12
CA LEU A 127 3.54 -10.59 -13.94
C LEU A 127 3.99 -11.31 -15.21
N GLN A 128 5.24 -11.09 -15.64
CA GLN A 128 5.86 -11.72 -16.79
C GLN A 128 4.99 -11.57 -18.04
N MET A 129 4.70 -10.31 -18.40
CA MET A 129 3.66 -9.94 -19.37
C MET A 129 3.74 -10.68 -20.71
N GLY A 130 4.94 -11.05 -21.17
CA GLY A 130 5.15 -11.76 -22.44
C GLY A 130 4.59 -13.19 -22.50
N GLY A 131 4.28 -13.82 -21.36
CA GLY A 131 3.75 -15.19 -21.29
C GLY A 131 2.26 -15.28 -20.96
N LEU A 132 1.56 -14.14 -20.84
CA LEU A 132 0.18 -14.11 -20.39
C LEU A 132 -0.80 -14.60 -21.46
N LYS A 133 -1.73 -15.45 -21.03
CA LYS A 133 -2.86 -15.88 -21.87
C LYS A 133 -3.98 -14.85 -21.83
N GLU A 134 -4.77 -14.79 -22.90
CA GLU A 134 -5.89 -13.86 -23.03
C GLU A 134 -6.90 -13.98 -21.86
N ASP A 135 -7.25 -15.21 -21.48
CA ASP A 135 -8.20 -15.46 -20.39
C ASP A 135 -7.71 -14.94 -19.04
N TYR A 136 -6.40 -15.02 -18.79
CA TYR A 136 -5.78 -14.50 -17.58
C TYR A 136 -5.91 -12.97 -17.53
N LEU A 137 -5.57 -12.30 -18.64
CA LEU A 137 -5.68 -10.85 -18.75
C LEU A 137 -7.14 -10.40 -18.60
N LYS A 138 -8.08 -11.11 -19.25
CA LYS A 138 -9.52 -10.87 -19.10
C LYS A 138 -9.97 -11.02 -17.64
N ALA A 139 -9.51 -12.03 -16.92
CA ALA A 139 -9.84 -12.22 -15.51
C ALA A 139 -9.38 -11.04 -14.64
N MET A 140 -8.15 -10.56 -14.87
CA MET A 140 -7.59 -9.39 -14.19
C MET A 140 -8.37 -8.10 -14.51
N LEU A 141 -8.70 -7.90 -15.80
CA LEU A 141 -9.46 -6.75 -16.28
C LEU A 141 -10.90 -6.73 -15.73
N ASN A 142 -11.57 -7.87 -15.71
CA ASN A 142 -12.93 -7.99 -15.17
C ASN A 142 -12.99 -7.58 -13.69
N LYS A 143 -11.93 -7.90 -12.94
CA LYS A 143 -11.78 -7.47 -11.55
C LYS A 143 -11.20 -6.07 -11.39
N LYS A 144 -10.82 -5.38 -12.47
CA LYS A 144 -10.19 -4.06 -12.42
C LYS A 144 -9.00 -4.03 -11.46
N ILE A 145 -8.17 -5.07 -11.48
CA ILE A 145 -7.00 -5.17 -10.61
C ILE A 145 -5.98 -4.11 -11.02
N ASN A 146 -5.45 -3.37 -10.03
CA ASN A 146 -4.37 -2.42 -10.22
C ASN A 146 -3.03 -3.16 -10.04
N ALA A 147 -2.44 -3.64 -11.14
CA ALA A 147 -1.21 -4.43 -11.09
C ALA A 147 0.05 -3.57 -11.27
N LEU A 148 0.91 -3.54 -10.26
CA LEU A 148 2.24 -2.94 -10.27
C LEU A 148 3.28 -4.05 -10.47
N CYS A 149 3.93 -4.06 -11.63
CA CYS A 149 4.81 -5.15 -12.05
C CYS A 149 6.28 -4.79 -11.80
N PHE A 150 7.02 -5.61 -11.05
CA PHE A 150 8.44 -5.33 -10.71
C PHE A 150 9.32 -5.14 -11.94
N GLU A 151 9.13 -5.95 -12.97
CA GLU A 151 9.90 -5.94 -14.22
C GLU A 151 9.67 -4.70 -15.09
N ASN A 152 8.68 -3.87 -14.77
CA ASN A 152 8.35 -2.66 -15.50
C ASN A 152 8.57 -1.38 -14.69
N LEU A 153 9.07 -1.49 -13.44
CA LEU A 153 9.40 -0.33 -12.62
C LEU A 153 10.69 0.32 -13.13
N ARG A 154 10.58 1.61 -13.48
CA ARG A 154 11.69 2.44 -13.98
C ARG A 154 11.91 3.65 -13.08
N ASP A 155 13.17 4.04 -12.97
CA ASP A 155 13.53 5.32 -12.36
C ASP A 155 13.45 6.49 -13.37
N GLU A 156 13.80 7.69 -12.91
CA GLU A 156 13.87 8.90 -13.72
C GLU A 156 14.83 8.78 -14.92
N GLY A 157 15.84 7.90 -14.81
CA GLY A 157 16.80 7.59 -15.85
C GLY A 157 16.33 6.53 -16.86
N ASN A 158 15.07 6.08 -16.78
CA ASN A 158 14.52 4.97 -17.58
C ASN A 158 15.19 3.60 -17.32
N ILE A 159 15.86 3.43 -16.18
CA ILE A 159 16.54 2.18 -15.82
C ILE A 159 15.58 1.29 -15.03
N LEU A 160 15.59 0.00 -15.33
CA LEU A 160 14.84 -1.00 -14.55
C LEU A 160 15.45 -1.15 -13.16
N SER A 161 14.79 -0.58 -12.16
CA SER A 161 15.37 -0.38 -10.82
C SER A 161 15.28 -1.63 -9.94
N VAL A 162 14.28 -2.48 -10.18
CA VAL A 162 13.98 -3.66 -9.36
C VAL A 162 14.49 -4.95 -10.02
N VAL A 163 14.18 -5.14 -11.30
CA VAL A 163 14.65 -6.29 -12.09
C VAL A 163 15.67 -5.78 -13.09
N ARG A 164 16.96 -5.99 -12.82
CA ARG A 164 18.03 -5.64 -13.77
C ARG A 164 18.06 -6.68 -14.89
N ALA A 165 18.08 -6.19 -16.14
CA ALA A 165 18.30 -6.99 -17.34
C ALA A 165 19.77 -7.41 -17.47
#